data_AF-A0A920S0V4-F1
#
_entry.id   AF-A0A920S0V4-F1
#
_cell.length_a   1.000
_cell.length_b   1.000
_cell.length_c   1.000
_cell.angle_alpha   90.00
_cell.angle_beta   90.00
_cell.angle_gamma   90.00
#
_symmetry.space_group_name_H-M   'P 1'
#
loop_
_entity.id
_entity.type
_entity.pdbx_description
1 polymer ?
#
loop_
_entity_poly.entity_id
_entity_poly.type
_entity_poly.pdbx_seq_one_letter_code
_entity_poly.pdbx_strand_id
1 'polypeptide(L)' 'MNDIGLKEYHLFGHHTGASMALQIAYDQPQSTKSLTMVGAFLATLKKNKK' A
#
# COMPACT_ATOMS: atom_id res chain seq x y z
N MET A 1 20.57 -10.50 -1.44
CA MET A 1 20.06 -11.08 -2.71
C MET A 1 18.62 -11.51 -2.45
N ASN A 2 17.69 -10.56 -2.45
CA ASN A 2 16.27 -10.77 -2.12
C ASN A 2 15.39 -10.12 -3.20
N ASP A 3 15.75 -10.32 -4.47
CA ASP A 3 14.99 -9.80 -5.60
C ASP A 3 14.31 -10.96 -6.33
N ILE A 4 13.00 -10.85 -6.49
CA ILE A 4 12.14 -11.80 -7.21
C ILE A 4 11.93 -11.39 -8.68
N GLY A 5 12.53 -10.28 -9.13
CA GLY A 5 12.55 -9.85 -10.53
C GLY A 5 11.21 -9.31 -11.04
N LEU A 6 10.27 -8.97 -10.15
CA LEU A 6 8.98 -8.40 -10.54
C LEU A 6 9.12 -6.93 -10.93
N LYS A 7 8.76 -6.63 -12.18
CA LYS A 7 8.78 -5.24 -12.71
C LYS A 7 7.47 -4.50 -12.45
N GLU A 8 6.36 -5.23 -12.50
CA GLU A 8 5.01 -4.71 -12.32
C GLU A 8 4.16 -5.72 -11.54
N TYR A 9 3.21 -5.24 -10.74
CA TYR A 9 2.42 -6.09 -9.86
C TYR A 9 1.05 -5.47 -9.50
N HIS A 10 0.15 -6.35 -9.08
CA HIS A 10 -1.13 -5.98 -8.48
C HIS A 10 -1.01 -6.13 -6.96
N LEU A 11 -1.33 -5.07 -6.22
CA LEU A 11 -1.28 -5.08 -4.77
C LEU A 11 -2.66 -5.36 -4.18
N PHE A 12 -2.70 -6.30 -3.24
CA PHE A 12 -3.88 -6.59 -2.44
C PHE A 12 -3.51 -6.50 -0.96
N GLY A 13 -4.34 -5.84 -0.16
CA GLY A 13 -4.13 -5.76 1.27
C GLY A 13 -5.44 -5.75 2.06
N HIS A 14 -5.41 -6.39 3.24
CA HIS A 14 -6.52 -6.46 4.19
C HIS A 14 -6.10 -5.87 5.55
N HIS A 15 -6.92 -4.98 6.12
CA HIS A 15 -6.62 -4.25 7.36
C HIS A 15 -5.24 -3.57 7.34
N THR A 16 -4.30 -4.01 8.18
CA THR A 16 -2.92 -3.51 8.19
C THR A 16 -2.22 -3.71 6.85
N GLY A 17 -2.48 -4.84 6.18
CA GLY A 17 -1.94 -5.12 4.85
C GLY A 17 -2.43 -4.12 3.81
N ALA A 18 -3.62 -3.55 3.97
CA ALA A 18 -4.15 -2.54 3.06
C ALA A 18 -3.37 -1.22 3.16
N SER A 19 -2.99 -0.82 4.39
CA SER A 19 -2.16 0.36 4.61
C SER A 19 -0.73 0.17 4.08
N MET A 20 -0.17 -1.03 4.21
CA MET A 20 1.12 -1.37 3.60
C MET A 20 1.05 -1.37 2.07
N ALA A 21 0.03 -2.00 1.49
CA ALA A 21 -0.19 -2.01 0.05
C ALA A 21 -0.33 -0.59 -0.51
N LEU A 22 -1.02 0.31 0.22
CA LEU A 22 -1.10 1.72 -0.14
C LEU A 22 0.27 2.40 -0.14
N GLN A 23 1.08 2.20 0.90
CA GLN A 23 2.41 2.80 0.99
C GLN A 23 3.31 2.32 -0.15
N ILE A 24 3.30 1.02 -0.45
CA ILE A 24 4.08 0.46 -1.56
C ILE A 24 3.61 1.03 -2.91
N ALA A 25 2.29 1.15 -3.12
CA ALA A 25 1.73 1.76 -4.32
C ALA A 25 2.13 3.24 -4.47
N TYR A 26 2.19 3.96 -3.36
CA TYR A 26 2.60 5.37 -3.31
C TYR A 26 4.09 5.53 -3.64
N ASP A 27 4.95 4.68 -3.07
CA ASP A 27 6.40 4.73 -3.28
C ASP A 27 6.79 4.25 -4.69
N GLN A 28 6.01 3.35 -5.30
CA GLN A 28 6.31 2.71 -6.59
C GLN A 28 5.08 2.72 -7.54
N PRO A 29 4.61 3.90 -7.96
CA PRO A 29 3.37 4.02 -8.75
C PRO A 29 3.51 3.43 -10.16
N GLN A 30 4.69 3.50 -10.76
CA GLN A 30 4.94 2.97 -12.11
C GLN A 30 4.90 1.43 -12.16
N SER A 31 5.25 0.78 -11.06
CA SER A 31 5.25 -0.68 -10.93
C SER A 31 3.90 -1.24 -10.44
N THR A 32 2.99 -0.38 -9.96
CA THR A 32 1.70 -0.84 -9.42
C THR A 32 0.61 -0.74 -10.48
N LYS A 33 0.16 -1.88 -11.02
CA LYS A 33 -0.93 -1.93 -12.02
C LYS A 33 -2.30 -1.71 -11.40
N SER A 34 -2.52 -2.23 -10.21
CA SER A 34 -3.74 -1.98 -9.45
C SER A 34 -3.49 -2.12 -7.96
N LEU A 35 -4.35 -1.49 -7.17
CA LEU A 35 -4.38 -1.59 -5.73
C LEU A 35 -5.79 -1.94 -5.27
N THR A 36 -5.92 -3.04 -4.52
CA THR A 36 -7.16 -3.45 -3.87
C THR A 36 -6.96 -3.47 -2.36
N MET A 37 -7.87 -2.80 -1.66
CA MET A 37 -7.78 -2.59 -0.22
C MET A 37 -9.09 -2.99 0.44
N VAL A 38 -9.03 -3.84 1.45
CA VAL A 38 -10.19 -4.27 2.22
C VAL A 38 -10.01 -3.88 3.68
N GLY A 39 -10.98 -3.20 4.27
CA GLY A 39 -10.97 -2.83 5.70
C GLY A 39 -9.78 -1.97 6.12
N ALA A 40 -9.27 -1.13 5.20
CA ALA A 40 -8.08 -0.31 5.42
C ALA A 40 -8.31 0.74 6.52
N PHE A 41 -7.42 0.77 7.51
CA PHE A 41 -7.37 1.86 8.47
C PHE A 41 -6.27 2.84 8.04
N LEU A 42 -6.69 3.95 7.43
CA LEU A 42 -5.80 5.03 7.03
C LEU A 42 -5.69 6.02 8.20
N ALA A 43 -4.73 5.75 9.08
CA ALA A 43 -4.31 6.70 10.09
C ALA A 43 -3.66 7.91 9.40
N THR A 44 -4.47 8.86 8.96
CA THR A 44 -3.95 10.16 8.57
C THR A 44 -3.41 10.85 9.82
N LEU A 45 -2.33 11.61 9.69
CA LEU A 45 -1.84 12.52 10.74
C LEU A 45 -2.82 13.68 10.93
N LYS A 46 -4.12 13.41 11.13
CA LYS A 46 -5.04 14.39 11.66
C LYS A 46 -4.68 14.55 13.13
N LYS A 47 -3.75 15.47 13.37
CA LYS A 47 -3.37 15.98 14.69
C LYS A 47 -4.66 16.23 15.48
N ASN A 48 -4.91 15.41 16.50
CA ASN A 48 -5.94 15.68 17.49
C ASN A 48 -5.62 17.05 18.11
N LYS A 49 -6.33 18.11 17.69
CA LYS A 49 -6.54 19.24 18.59
C LYS A 49 -7.48 18.70 19.65
N LYS A 50 -6.97 18.70 20.89
CA LYS A 50 -7.70 18.41 22.12
C LYS A 50 -9.09 19.03 22.11
#